data_AF-A0A818PJ45-F1
#
_entry.id   AF-A0A818PJ45-F1
#
_cell.length_a   1.000
_cell.length_b   1.000
_cell.length_c   1.000
_cell.angle_alpha   90.00
_cell.angle_beta   90.00
_cell.angle_gamma   90.00
#
_symmetry.space_group_name_H-M   'P 1'
#
loop_
_entity.id
_entity.type
_entity.pdbx_description
1 polymer ?
#
loop_
_entity_poly.entity_id
_entity_poly.type
_entity_poly.pdbx_seq_one_letter_code
_entity_poly.pdbx_strand_id
1 'polypeptide(L)'
;MLGGIHAFIRHVDIIPSKLVLPPDIFIATALEKPLTSRDTPIPCTCLVLCESDTKTFPHVAYHGTNIEAVRSILTDGLIIPGTVTTSGKRINPHKNHIDRNVKVFDVPDFAAAIFVSPSVYYSLNRTYARAFSYGGEQLIPVLECSVKENGFSTNKCTVSSYNAHPSDDLTTIEWRVTDSTNIEVNSVLFIKKIDSIAASSKCSIA
;
A
#
# COMPACT_ATOMS: atom_id res chain seq x y z
N MET A 1 0.09 -9.14 21.70
CA MET A 1 0.43 -10.16 20.68
C MET A 1 -0.84 -10.48 19.90
N LEU A 2 -0.96 -9.95 18.69
CA LEU A 2 -2.02 -10.28 17.72
C LEU A 2 -1.39 -11.17 16.65
N GLY A 3 -2.03 -12.30 16.34
CA GLY A 3 -1.50 -13.27 15.38
C GLY A 3 -1.74 -12.86 13.92
N GLY A 4 -0.67 -12.74 13.13
CA GLY A 4 -0.71 -12.52 11.68
C GLY A 4 0.58 -12.94 10.98
N ILE A 5 0.53 -13.19 9.66
CA ILE A 5 1.66 -13.61 8.82
C ILE A 5 2.15 -12.39 8.03
N HIS A 6 3.47 -12.12 7.98
CA HIS A 6 4.08 -10.96 7.31
C HIS A 6 5.18 -11.37 6.30
N ALA A 7 5.26 -10.66 5.17
CA ALA A 7 6.41 -10.65 4.26
C ALA A 7 7.13 -9.30 4.38
N PHE A 8 8.45 -9.29 4.16
CA PHE A 8 9.46 -8.30 4.61
C PHE A 8 9.06 -6.84 4.81
N ILE A 9 9.63 -6.21 5.85
CA ILE A 9 8.97 -5.56 7.01
C ILE A 9 9.71 -4.29 7.47
N ARG A 10 8.96 -3.28 7.94
CA ARG A 10 9.26 -2.59 9.21
C ARG A 10 8.21 -2.99 10.29
N HIS A 11 8.72 -3.31 11.48
CA HIS A 11 8.11 -3.64 12.78
C HIS A 11 6.62 -4.09 12.92
N VAL A 12 6.28 -5.38 12.67
CA VAL A 12 5.23 -6.14 13.43
C VAL A 12 5.49 -7.68 13.38
N ASP A 13 5.03 -8.46 14.38
CA ASP A 13 5.29 -9.89 14.65
C ASP A 13 4.75 -10.91 13.60
N ILE A 14 5.64 -11.65 12.91
CA ILE A 14 5.32 -12.62 11.84
C ILE A 14 4.94 -14.01 12.39
N ILE A 15 3.87 -14.63 11.91
CA ILE A 15 3.60 -16.08 12.05
C ILE A 15 4.34 -16.90 10.96
N PRO A 16 5.32 -17.76 11.30
CA PRO A 16 6.24 -18.37 10.32
C PRO A 16 5.73 -19.59 9.51
N SER A 17 4.65 -20.27 9.90
CA SER A 17 4.40 -21.66 9.46
C SER A 17 3.53 -21.85 8.21
N LYS A 18 3.13 -20.80 7.48
CA LYS A 18 2.22 -20.91 6.32
C LYS A 18 2.53 -20.00 5.12
N LEU A 19 3.76 -19.49 4.99
CA LEU A 19 4.13 -18.64 3.86
C LEU A 19 4.70 -19.44 2.69
N VAL A 20 4.01 -19.33 1.55
CA VAL A 20 4.62 -19.49 0.23
C VAL A 20 4.81 -18.07 -0.32
N LEU A 21 5.99 -17.80 -0.86
CA LEU A 21 6.60 -16.46 -0.97
C LEU A 21 5.91 -15.51 -1.96
N PRO A 22 6.31 -14.21 -2.04
CA PRO A 22 5.75 -13.27 -3.00
C PRO A 22 5.64 -13.81 -4.43
N PRO A 23 6.64 -14.51 -5.01
CA PRO A 23 6.53 -15.11 -6.34
C PRO A 23 5.35 -16.08 -6.45
N ASP A 24 5.13 -16.90 -5.43
CA ASP A 24 4.11 -17.94 -5.44
C ASP A 24 2.71 -17.37 -5.20
N ILE A 25 2.58 -16.29 -4.42
CA ILE A 25 1.32 -15.53 -4.32
C ILE A 25 1.00 -14.87 -5.67
N PHE A 26 1.97 -14.25 -6.33
CA PHE A 26 1.76 -13.62 -7.65
C PHE A 26 1.40 -14.65 -8.71
N ILE A 27 2.08 -15.79 -8.72
CA ILE A 27 1.81 -16.88 -9.66
C ILE A 27 0.44 -17.51 -9.35
N ALA A 28 0.11 -17.81 -8.09
CA ALA A 28 -1.19 -18.37 -7.71
C ALA A 28 -2.34 -17.44 -8.12
N THR A 29 -2.18 -16.13 -7.89
CA THR A 29 -3.16 -15.11 -8.29
C THR A 29 -3.31 -15.06 -9.81
N ALA A 30 -2.21 -15.05 -10.55
CA ALA A 30 -2.23 -15.02 -12.02
C ALA A 30 -2.84 -16.29 -12.64
N LEU A 31 -2.75 -17.43 -11.95
CA LEU A 31 -3.29 -18.71 -12.39
C LEU A 31 -4.72 -18.97 -11.91
N GLU A 32 -5.28 -18.09 -11.07
CA GLU A 32 -6.57 -18.26 -10.37
C GLU A 32 -6.70 -19.62 -9.65
N LYS A 33 -5.57 -20.21 -9.24
CA LYS A 33 -5.51 -21.55 -8.64
C LYS A 33 -4.48 -21.57 -7.51
N PRO A 34 -4.75 -22.32 -6.42
CA PRO A 34 -3.74 -22.54 -5.39
C PRO A 34 -2.51 -23.22 -6.01
N LEU A 35 -1.33 -22.69 -5.74
CA LEU A 35 -0.10 -23.42 -6.06
C LEU A 35 0.02 -24.62 -5.13
N THR A 36 0.48 -25.74 -5.67
CA THR A 36 0.90 -26.89 -4.87
C THR A 36 2.03 -26.46 -3.93
N SER A 37 1.94 -26.90 -2.67
CA SER A 37 3.01 -26.69 -1.69
C SER A 37 4.35 -27.15 -2.27
N ARG A 38 5.38 -26.31 -2.17
CA ARG A 38 6.74 -26.69 -2.52
C ARG A 38 7.45 -27.18 -1.27
N ASP A 39 8.21 -28.25 -1.40
CA ASP A 39 9.03 -28.80 -0.31
C ASP A 39 10.25 -27.92 0.00
N THR A 40 10.54 -26.94 -0.87
CA THR A 40 11.64 -25.98 -0.76
C THR A 40 11.10 -24.56 -0.91
N PRO A 41 10.82 -23.84 0.19
CA PRO A 41 10.45 -22.43 0.12
C PRO A 41 11.63 -21.60 -0.43
N ILE A 42 11.35 -20.67 -1.34
CA ILE A 42 12.32 -19.68 -1.82
C ILE A 42 12.72 -18.79 -0.63
N PRO A 43 13.99 -18.61 -0.28
CA PRO A 43 14.36 -17.62 0.73
C PRO A 43 14.05 -16.21 0.21
N CYS A 44 13.31 -15.41 0.96
CA CYS A 44 13.25 -13.96 0.71
C CYS A 44 14.23 -13.25 1.64
N THR A 45 14.77 -12.12 1.17
CA THR A 45 15.75 -11.32 1.91
C THR A 45 15.07 -10.09 2.53
N CYS A 46 15.33 -9.86 3.82
CA CYS A 46 15.00 -8.61 4.51
C CYS A 46 15.93 -7.52 4.02
N LEU A 47 15.37 -6.44 3.48
CA LEU A 47 16.12 -5.20 3.43
C LEU A 47 15.87 -4.47 4.75
N VAL A 48 16.84 -4.56 5.66
CA VAL A 48 16.87 -3.71 6.85
C VAL A 48 17.33 -2.33 6.37
N LEU A 49 16.44 -1.34 6.43
CA LEU A 49 16.83 0.05 6.19
C LEU A 49 17.95 0.42 7.16
N CYS A 50 19.06 0.90 6.63
CA CYS A 50 20.16 1.32 7.48
C CYS A 50 19.79 2.65 8.16
N GLU A 51 20.42 2.96 9.30
CA GLU A 51 20.09 4.16 10.06
C GLU A 51 20.23 5.45 9.22
N SER A 52 21.15 5.48 8.26
CA SER A 52 21.29 6.59 7.30
C SER A 52 20.08 6.74 6.37
N ASP A 53 19.37 5.66 6.04
CA ASP A 53 18.15 5.75 5.21
C ASP A 53 17.04 6.45 5.99
N THR A 54 16.95 6.22 7.31
CA THR A 54 15.97 6.91 8.17
C THR A 54 16.24 8.41 8.32
N LYS A 55 17.47 8.87 8.05
CA LYS A 55 17.78 10.31 7.98
C LYS A 55 17.33 10.93 6.66
N THR A 56 17.33 10.14 5.58
CA THR A 56 16.95 10.59 4.24
C THR A 56 15.43 10.51 4.04
N PHE A 57 14.80 9.45 4.55
CA PHE A 57 13.37 9.19 4.50
C PHE A 57 12.81 9.02 5.92
N PRO A 58 12.63 10.14 6.67
CA PRO A 58 12.25 10.07 8.07
C PRO A 58 10.79 9.68 8.32
N HIS A 59 9.93 9.83 7.32
CA HIS A 59 8.48 9.62 7.48
C HIS A 59 8.05 8.25 6.98
N VAL A 60 7.16 7.60 7.74
CA VAL A 60 6.49 6.37 7.29
C VAL A 60 5.10 6.70 6.78
N ALA A 61 4.75 6.14 5.64
CA ALA A 61 3.42 6.25 5.05
C ALA A 61 2.99 4.91 4.44
N TYR A 62 1.71 4.82 4.08
CA TYR A 62 1.06 3.63 3.57
C TYR A 62 0.40 3.92 2.23
N HIS A 63 0.49 2.96 1.30
CA HIS A 63 -0.13 3.02 -0.01
C HIS A 63 -1.04 1.82 -0.21
N GLY A 64 -2.36 2.05 -0.21
CA GLY A 64 -3.33 1.02 -0.57
C GLY A 64 -3.20 0.64 -2.04
N THR A 65 -3.22 -0.66 -2.34
CA THR A 65 -3.09 -1.12 -3.73
C THR A 65 -3.90 -2.39 -4.02
N ASN A 66 -3.74 -2.94 -5.22
CA ASN A 66 -4.28 -4.23 -5.61
C ASN A 66 -3.16 -5.25 -5.83
N ILE A 67 -3.46 -6.53 -5.66
CA ILE A 67 -2.45 -7.60 -5.73
C ILE A 67 -1.80 -7.67 -7.11
N GLU A 68 -2.54 -7.32 -8.16
CA GLU A 68 -2.06 -7.33 -9.54
C GLU A 68 -1.00 -6.25 -9.81
N ALA A 69 -1.03 -5.14 -9.07
CA ALA A 69 -0.10 -4.01 -9.20
C ALA A 69 1.18 -4.17 -8.38
N VAL A 70 1.17 -4.99 -7.32
CA VAL A 70 2.32 -5.14 -6.42
C VAL A 70 3.58 -5.56 -7.21
N ARG A 71 3.47 -6.49 -8.16
CA ARG A 71 4.62 -6.92 -8.97
C ARG A 71 5.23 -5.76 -9.77
N SER A 72 4.41 -4.95 -10.42
CA SER A 72 4.92 -3.77 -11.15
C SER A 72 5.53 -2.76 -10.19
N ILE A 73 4.93 -2.53 -9.02
CA ILE A 73 5.47 -1.57 -8.05
C ILE A 73 6.82 -2.03 -7.50
N LEU A 74 7.00 -3.33 -7.25
CA LEU A 74 8.29 -3.88 -6.83
C LEU A 74 9.36 -3.87 -7.94
N THR A 75 8.95 -3.75 -9.22
CA THR A 75 9.86 -3.73 -10.36
C THR A 75 10.22 -2.30 -10.78
N ASP A 76 9.21 -1.43 -10.85
CA ASP A 76 9.29 -0.07 -11.39
C ASP A 76 9.33 1.00 -10.28
N GLY A 77 9.09 0.63 -9.03
CA GLY A 77 8.83 1.55 -7.93
C GLY A 77 7.39 2.08 -7.92
N LEU A 78 7.09 2.96 -6.97
CA LEU A 78 5.89 3.79 -7.04
C LEU A 78 6.14 4.91 -8.06
N ILE A 79 5.33 4.94 -9.12
CA ILE A 79 5.47 5.90 -10.21
C ILE A 79 4.20 6.74 -10.37
N ILE A 80 4.41 7.98 -10.79
CA ILE A 80 3.34 8.97 -10.96
C ILE A 80 2.47 8.59 -12.17
N PRO A 81 1.13 8.79 -12.10
CA PRO A 81 0.27 8.60 -13.27
C PRO A 81 0.73 9.43 -14.47
N GLY A 82 0.76 8.79 -15.64
CA GLY A 82 1.35 9.32 -16.86
C GLY A 82 2.73 8.73 -17.16
N THR A 83 3.42 8.11 -16.21
CA THR A 83 4.72 7.45 -16.44
C THR A 83 4.54 6.11 -17.18
N VAL A 84 5.52 5.78 -18.04
CA VAL A 84 5.60 4.49 -18.73
C VAL A 84 6.51 3.55 -17.94
N THR A 85 6.01 2.37 -17.61
CA THR A 85 6.76 1.32 -16.90
C THR A 85 7.84 0.68 -17.77
N THR A 86 8.73 -0.11 -17.16
CA THR A 86 9.68 -0.96 -17.88
C THR A 86 9.01 -1.96 -18.83
N SER A 87 7.76 -2.35 -18.55
CA SER A 87 6.94 -3.17 -19.43
C SER A 87 6.29 -2.40 -20.60
N GLY A 88 6.53 -1.10 -20.73
CA GLY A 88 5.96 -0.26 -21.78
C GLY A 88 4.52 0.18 -21.53
N LYS A 89 3.95 -0.10 -20.35
CA LYS A 89 2.58 0.29 -19.99
C LYS A 89 2.57 1.69 -19.39
N ARG A 90 1.69 2.57 -19.88
CA ARG A 90 1.44 3.85 -19.22
C ARG A 90 0.49 3.67 -18.04
N ILE A 91 0.89 4.12 -16.85
CA ILE A 91 0.03 4.13 -15.67
C ILE A 91 -0.93 5.31 -15.77
N ASN A 92 -2.20 5.07 -15.48
CA ASN A 92 -3.23 6.11 -15.41
C ASN A 92 -4.05 5.90 -14.12
N PRO A 93 -4.74 6.94 -13.62
CA PRO A 93 -5.68 6.78 -12.51
C PRO A 93 -6.71 5.68 -12.80
N HIS A 94 -7.16 4.97 -11.76
CA HIS A 94 -8.18 3.95 -11.94
C HIS A 94 -9.53 4.58 -12.31
N LYS A 95 -10.39 3.79 -12.96
CA LYS A 95 -11.78 4.18 -13.23
C LYS A 95 -12.47 4.54 -11.89
N ASN A 96 -13.08 5.73 -11.84
CA ASN A 96 -13.68 6.36 -10.65
C ASN A 96 -12.71 7.02 -9.66
N HIS A 97 -11.44 7.20 -10.03
CA HIS A 97 -10.54 8.14 -9.35
C HIS A 97 -10.62 9.52 -10.01
N ILE A 98 -10.03 10.53 -9.36
CA ILE A 98 -9.86 11.85 -9.95
C ILE A 98 -8.98 11.69 -11.20
N ASP A 99 -9.47 12.16 -12.34
CA ASP A 99 -8.74 12.07 -13.60
C ASP A 99 -7.53 13.02 -13.63
N ARG A 100 -6.59 12.74 -14.54
CA ARG A 100 -5.52 13.69 -14.87
C ARG A 100 -6.07 14.98 -15.46
N ASN A 101 -5.34 16.07 -15.26
CA ASN A 101 -5.69 17.44 -15.63
C ASN A 101 -6.93 18.00 -14.90
N VAL A 102 -7.42 17.32 -13.85
CA VAL A 102 -8.48 17.83 -12.99
C VAL A 102 -7.88 18.61 -11.82
N LYS A 103 -8.43 19.79 -11.54
CA LYS A 103 -8.05 20.65 -10.42
C LYS A 103 -8.87 20.29 -9.17
N VAL A 104 -8.21 20.04 -8.04
CA VAL A 104 -8.85 19.75 -6.74
C VAL A 104 -8.09 20.50 -5.64
N PHE A 105 -8.80 21.15 -4.72
CA PHE A 105 -8.22 21.97 -3.63
C PHE A 105 -7.16 22.98 -4.10
N ASP A 106 -7.45 23.64 -5.22
CA ASP A 106 -6.53 24.57 -5.87
C ASP A 106 -5.24 23.99 -6.47
N VAL A 107 -5.07 22.67 -6.43
CA VAL A 107 -3.94 21.98 -7.04
C VAL A 107 -4.27 21.56 -8.47
N PRO A 108 -3.53 22.04 -9.48
CA PRO A 108 -3.69 21.59 -10.87
C PRO A 108 -3.17 20.16 -11.05
N ASP A 109 -3.79 19.41 -11.95
CA ASP A 109 -3.49 17.98 -12.20
C ASP A 109 -3.33 17.20 -10.89
N PHE A 110 -4.35 17.25 -10.02
CA PHE A 110 -4.28 16.71 -8.66
C PHE A 110 -3.84 15.25 -8.67
N ALA A 111 -4.33 14.47 -9.63
CA ALA A 111 -4.02 13.06 -9.82
C ALA A 111 -2.58 12.77 -10.29
N ALA A 112 -1.80 13.76 -10.72
CA ALA A 112 -0.39 13.60 -11.06
C ALA A 112 0.52 13.56 -9.81
N ALA A 113 0.23 12.62 -8.91
CA ALA A 113 1.03 12.34 -7.73
C ALA A 113 0.89 10.87 -7.32
N ILE A 114 1.85 10.39 -6.54
CA ILE A 114 1.72 9.18 -5.75
C ILE A 114 1.02 9.57 -4.45
N PHE A 115 -0.08 8.90 -4.15
CA PHE A 115 -0.87 9.13 -2.94
C PHE A 115 -0.51 8.12 -1.87
N VAL A 116 -0.08 8.60 -0.71
CA VAL A 116 0.16 7.78 0.49
C VAL A 116 -0.52 8.41 1.70
N SER A 117 -0.56 7.71 2.82
CA SER A 117 -1.16 8.21 4.06
C SER A 117 -0.34 7.79 5.27
N PRO A 118 -0.22 8.61 6.32
CA PRO A 118 0.34 8.15 7.59
C PRO A 118 -0.56 7.10 8.28
N SER A 119 -1.81 6.94 7.82
CA SER A 119 -2.76 5.97 8.34
C SER A 119 -2.86 4.72 7.47
N VAL A 120 -2.50 3.58 8.05
CA VAL A 120 -2.75 2.26 7.44
C VAL A 120 -4.25 2.01 7.27
N TYR A 121 -5.08 2.47 8.20
CA TYR A 121 -6.55 2.30 8.14
C TYR A 121 -7.16 3.07 6.97
N TYR A 122 -6.67 4.27 6.73
CA TYR A 122 -7.07 5.06 5.57
C TYR A 122 -6.70 4.36 4.26
N SER A 123 -5.47 3.84 4.20
CA SER A 123 -4.93 3.12 3.04
C SER A 123 -5.66 1.81 2.75
N LEU A 124 -6.33 1.23 3.76
CA LEU A 124 -7.17 0.04 3.60
C LEU A 124 -8.55 0.32 2.99
N ASN A 125 -8.93 1.59 2.80
CA ASN A 125 -10.21 1.92 2.22
C ASN A 125 -10.36 1.27 0.83
N ARG A 126 -11.54 0.72 0.55
CA ARG A 126 -11.86 0.05 -0.73
C ARG A 126 -11.65 0.91 -1.98
N THR A 127 -11.59 2.24 -1.81
CA THR A 127 -11.27 3.21 -2.87
C THR A 127 -9.83 3.06 -3.34
N TYR A 128 -8.92 2.69 -2.44
CA TYR A 128 -7.48 2.62 -2.66
C TYR A 128 -6.95 1.19 -2.73
N ALA A 129 -7.47 0.30 -1.88
CA ALA A 129 -6.98 -1.07 -1.79
C ALA A 129 -8.07 -2.10 -2.13
N ARG A 130 -7.67 -3.18 -2.82
CA ARG A 130 -8.59 -4.27 -3.21
C ARG A 130 -8.21 -5.56 -2.52
N ALA A 131 -9.20 -6.18 -1.86
CA ALA A 131 -9.01 -7.49 -1.27
C ALA A 131 -8.86 -8.59 -2.33
N PHE A 132 -8.07 -9.63 -2.03
CA PHE A 132 -7.93 -10.85 -2.81
C PHE A 132 -8.04 -12.09 -1.91
N SER A 133 -8.32 -13.24 -2.51
CA SER A 133 -8.48 -14.51 -1.81
C SER A 133 -7.17 -15.29 -1.80
N TYR A 134 -6.71 -15.75 -0.63
CA TYR A 134 -5.57 -16.65 -0.53
C TYR A 134 -5.70 -17.58 0.67
N GLY A 135 -5.55 -18.89 0.48
CA GLY A 135 -5.62 -19.87 1.58
C GLY A 135 -6.93 -19.85 2.37
N GLY A 136 -8.06 -19.50 1.73
CA GLY A 136 -9.37 -19.37 2.40
C GLY A 136 -9.59 -18.03 3.12
N GLU A 137 -8.60 -17.13 3.10
CA GLU A 137 -8.66 -15.82 3.75
C GLU A 137 -8.89 -14.71 2.71
N GLN A 138 -9.43 -13.57 3.15
CA GLN A 138 -9.49 -12.33 2.36
C GLN A 138 -8.40 -11.38 2.84
N LEU A 139 -7.43 -11.06 1.98
CA LEU A 139 -6.27 -10.23 2.30
C LEU A 139 -6.28 -8.95 1.47
N ILE A 140 -5.81 -7.84 2.04
CA ILE A 140 -5.69 -6.55 1.39
C ILE A 140 -4.20 -6.17 1.35
N PRO A 141 -3.61 -5.95 0.16
CA PRO A 141 -2.23 -5.51 0.04
C PRO A 141 -2.11 -4.01 0.30
N VAL A 142 -1.20 -3.65 1.20
CA VAL A 142 -0.83 -2.26 1.51
C VAL A 142 0.68 -2.17 1.50
N LEU A 143 1.24 -1.18 0.83
CA LEU A 143 2.68 -0.93 0.87
C LEU A 143 2.98 -0.01 2.04
N GLU A 144 3.96 -0.36 2.86
CA GLU A 144 4.60 0.60 3.75
C GLU A 144 5.75 1.26 3.00
N CYS A 145 5.83 2.57 3.09
CA CYS A 145 6.77 3.39 2.37
C CYS A 145 7.50 4.33 3.32
N SER A 146 8.75 4.64 3.01
CA SER A 146 9.47 5.76 3.62
C SER A 146 9.42 6.97 2.69
N VAL A 147 9.18 8.16 3.23
CA VAL A 147 9.02 9.41 2.46
C VAL A 147 10.03 10.46 2.96
N LYS A 148 10.66 11.17 2.03
CA LYS A 148 11.62 12.24 2.35
C LYS A 148 10.94 13.41 3.06
N GLU A 149 11.69 14.05 3.95
CA GLU A 149 11.31 15.35 4.51
C GLU A 149 11.07 16.36 3.39
N ASN A 150 9.99 17.13 3.46
CA ASN A 150 9.54 18.06 2.41
C ASN A 150 9.29 17.42 1.02
N GLY A 151 9.32 16.09 0.91
CA GLY A 151 9.12 15.35 -0.34
C GLY A 151 7.66 15.19 -0.75
N PHE A 152 6.72 15.70 0.05
CA PHE A 152 5.29 15.54 -0.09
C PHE A 152 4.53 16.79 0.36
N SER A 153 3.26 16.87 -0.02
CA SER A 153 2.29 17.84 0.49
C SER A 153 1.14 17.12 1.18
N THR A 154 0.61 17.69 2.26
CA THR A 154 -0.54 17.13 2.97
C THR A 154 -1.85 17.72 2.46
N ASN A 155 -2.89 16.90 2.46
CA ASN A 155 -4.22 17.25 2.01
C ASN A 155 -5.24 16.63 2.97
N LYS A 156 -6.42 17.26 3.02
CA LYS A 156 -7.57 16.71 3.73
C LYS A 156 -8.11 15.46 3.02
N CYS A 157 -8.81 14.61 3.77
CA CYS A 157 -9.49 13.44 3.24
C CYS A 157 -10.40 13.77 2.05
N THR A 158 -10.20 13.08 0.92
CA THR A 158 -11.07 13.14 -0.28
C THR A 158 -12.11 12.01 -0.33
N VAL A 159 -12.00 11.02 0.55
CA VAL A 159 -12.93 9.88 0.61
C VAL A 159 -14.10 10.22 1.52
N SER A 160 -15.22 10.61 0.91
CA SER A 160 -16.45 11.02 1.62
C SER A 160 -17.04 9.94 2.53
N SER A 161 -16.84 8.66 2.21
CA SER A 161 -17.36 7.53 2.99
C SER A 161 -16.35 6.95 3.99
N TYR A 162 -15.25 7.64 4.27
CA TYR A 162 -14.25 7.14 5.20
C TYR A 162 -14.68 7.37 6.65
N ASN A 163 -14.73 6.30 7.43
CA ASN A 163 -14.88 6.39 8.88
C ASN A 163 -13.49 6.47 9.51
N ALA A 164 -13.18 7.58 10.17
CA ALA A 164 -11.86 7.84 10.72
C ALA A 164 -11.52 6.88 11.85
N HIS A 165 -10.29 6.34 11.84
CA HIS A 165 -9.74 5.71 13.03
C HIS A 165 -9.42 6.82 14.07
N PRO A 166 -9.51 6.58 15.39
CA PRO A 166 -9.26 7.61 16.40
C PRO A 166 -7.89 8.30 16.33
N SER A 167 -6.90 7.66 15.70
CA SER A 167 -5.55 8.21 15.50
C SER A 167 -5.40 9.04 14.22
N ASP A 168 -6.45 9.14 13.40
CA ASP A 168 -6.38 9.79 12.10
C ASP A 168 -6.63 11.29 12.21
N ASP A 169 -5.75 12.10 11.60
CA ASP A 169 -5.99 13.51 11.35
C ASP A 169 -6.53 13.71 9.92
N LEU A 170 -7.85 13.82 9.79
CA LEU A 170 -8.51 13.98 8.50
C LEU A 170 -8.13 15.25 7.72
N THR A 171 -7.47 16.22 8.36
CA THR A 171 -7.01 17.45 7.69
C THR A 171 -5.68 17.28 6.98
N THR A 172 -4.90 16.26 7.35
CA THR A 172 -3.55 15.99 6.83
C THR A 172 -3.33 14.54 6.38
N ILE A 173 -4.38 13.73 6.34
CA ILE A 173 -4.33 12.27 6.11
C ILE A 173 -3.87 11.85 4.70
N GLU A 174 -3.97 12.73 3.71
CA GLU A 174 -3.57 12.43 2.33
C GLU A 174 -2.27 13.11 1.97
N TRP A 175 -1.23 12.32 1.72
CA TRP A 175 0.07 12.82 1.29
C TRP A 175 0.23 12.65 -0.20
N ARG A 176 0.48 13.76 -0.91
CA ARG A 176 0.80 13.79 -2.34
C ARG A 176 2.30 13.91 -2.54
N VAL A 177 2.90 12.88 -3.12
CA VAL A 177 4.30 12.83 -3.54
C VAL A 177 4.37 13.04 -5.06
N THR A 178 4.92 14.16 -5.50
CA THR A 178 4.95 14.58 -6.91
C THR A 178 6.27 14.26 -7.63
N ASP A 179 7.23 13.66 -6.92
CA ASP A 179 8.48 13.14 -7.44
C ASP A 179 8.73 11.76 -6.84
N SER A 180 8.82 10.72 -7.69
CA SER A 180 9.02 9.34 -7.24
C SER A 180 10.34 9.13 -6.51
N THR A 181 11.33 10.01 -6.66
CA THR A 181 12.60 9.94 -5.92
C THR A 181 12.45 10.32 -4.44
N ASN A 182 11.28 10.80 -4.02
CA ASN A 182 10.99 11.18 -2.63
C ASN A 182 10.30 10.07 -1.82
N ILE A 183 10.11 8.88 -2.39
CA ILE A 183 9.43 7.76 -1.74
C ILE A 183 10.12 6.43 -2.06
N GLU A 184 10.25 5.58 -1.04
CA GLU A 184 10.77 4.22 -1.17
C GLU A 184 9.78 3.23 -0.59
N VAL A 185 9.61 2.08 -1.25
CA VAL A 185 8.76 1.00 -0.74
C VAL A 185 9.61 0.15 0.22
N ASN A 186 9.17 0.06 1.47
CA ASN A 186 9.84 -0.72 2.50
C ASN A 186 9.34 -2.16 2.50
N SER A 187 8.01 -2.31 2.49
CA SER A 187 7.34 -3.58 2.73
C SER A 187 6.00 -3.70 1.99
N VAL A 188 5.55 -4.95 1.80
CA VAL A 188 4.19 -5.28 1.37
C VAL A 188 3.47 -5.98 2.51
N LEU A 189 2.49 -5.30 3.10
CA LEU A 189 1.65 -5.79 4.16
C LEU A 189 0.41 -6.49 3.57
N PHE A 190 0.09 -7.69 4.04
CA PHE A 190 -1.13 -8.41 3.69
C PHE A 190 -2.09 -8.44 4.88
N ILE A 191 -3.00 -7.48 4.93
CA ILE A 191 -3.90 -7.26 6.08
C ILE A 191 -5.19 -8.03 5.87
N LYS A 192 -5.65 -8.80 6.87
CA LYS A 192 -6.92 -9.52 6.74
C LYS A 192 -8.09 -8.54 6.65
N LYS A 193 -9.02 -8.81 5.74
CA LYS A 193 -10.21 -7.98 5.54
C LYS A 193 -11.08 -7.89 6.81
N ILE A 194 -11.15 -8.96 7.60
CA ILE A 194 -11.92 -8.95 8.86
C ILE A 194 -11.34 -7.94 9.87
N ASP A 195 -10.02 -7.80 9.91
CA ASP A 195 -9.33 -6.85 10.79
C ASP A 195 -9.52 -5.41 10.28
N SER A 196 -9.52 -5.21 8.96
CA SER A 196 -9.88 -3.94 8.33
C SER A 196 -11.33 -3.52 8.68
N ILE A 197 -12.28 -4.44 8.61
CA ILE A 197 -13.68 -4.17 8.97
C ILE A 197 -13.81 -3.86 10.46
N ALA A 198 -13.19 -4.65 11.34
CA ALA A 198 -13.24 -4.43 12.79
C ALA A 198 -12.65 -3.07 13.20
N ALA A 199 -11.57 -2.64 12.55
CA ALA A 199 -11.00 -1.31 12.75
C ALA A 199 -11.95 -0.19 12.31
N SER A 200 -12.67 -0.37 11.20
CA SER A 200 -13.66 0.60 10.71
C SER A 200 -14.98 0.63 11.49
N SER A 201 -15.35 -0.47 12.17
CA SER A 201 -16.63 -0.62 12.88
C SER A 201 -16.58 -0.30 14.37
N LYS A 202 -15.40 -0.34 15.02
CA LYS A 202 -15.27 0.02 16.45
C LYS A 202 -15.41 1.53 16.73
N CYS A 203 -15.60 2.34 15.70
CA CYS A 203 -15.70 3.80 15.82
C CYS A 203 -17.13 4.36 15.68
N SER A 204 -18.15 3.48 15.76
CA SER A 204 -19.55 3.91 15.95
C SER A 204 -19.96 3.64 17.40
N ILE A 205 -19.55 4.52 18.30
CA ILE A 205 -20.20 4.69 19.61
C ILE A 205 -20.78 6.10 19.61
N ALA A 206 -22.07 6.16 19.95
CA ALA A 206 -22.94 7.32 20.01
C ALA A 206 -22.44 8.41 20.96
#